data_AF-E4PPC0-F1
#
_entry.id   AF-E4PPC0-F1
#
_cell.length_a   1.000
_cell.length_b   1.000
_cell.length_c   1.000
_cell.angle_alpha   90.00
_cell.angle_beta   90.00
_cell.angle_gamma   90.00
#
_symmetry.space_group_name_H-M   'P 1'
#
loop_
_entity.id
_entity.type
_entity.pdbx_description
1 polymer ?
#
loop_
_entity_poly.entity_id
_entity_poly.type
_entity_poly.pdbx_seq_one_letter_code
_entity_poly.pdbx_strand_id
1 'polypeptide(L)'
;MPYIRQGGLFIPTQKQYQLGDEVFLLLNLMDEPEQIPVAGKVIWITPKGAQGNRAAGIGVQFNGDDETARTKIESYLAGSLSSDRPTHTM
;
A
#
# COMPACT_ATOMS: atom_id res chain seq x y z
N MET A 1 0.84 6.78 -9.97
CA MET A 1 1.79 7.31 -8.94
C MET A 1 3.18 6.66 -9.09
N PRO A 2 3.94 6.94 -10.17
CA PRO A 2 5.21 6.24 -10.42
C PRO A 2 6.43 6.75 -9.63
N TYR A 3 6.25 7.58 -8.58
CA TYR A 3 7.36 8.30 -7.94
C TYR A 3 7.61 7.96 -6.47
N ILE A 4 6.85 7.03 -5.87
CA ILE A 4 7.11 6.60 -4.48
C ILE A 4 8.36 5.71 -4.49
N ARG A 5 9.47 6.24 -3.99
CA ARG A 5 10.70 5.45 -3.80
C ARG A 5 10.39 4.26 -2.90
N GLN A 6 10.89 3.07 -3.24
CA GLN A 6 10.68 1.82 -2.48
C GLN A 6 9.24 1.26 -2.47
N GLY A 7 8.32 1.86 -3.24
CA GLY A 7 6.94 1.39 -3.37
C GLY A 7 6.05 1.78 -2.20
N GLY A 8 4.78 1.41 -2.27
CA GLY A 8 3.81 1.70 -1.22
C GLY A 8 2.44 1.07 -1.49
N LEU A 9 1.60 1.07 -0.45
CA LEU A 9 0.25 0.55 -0.51
C LEU A 9 -0.76 1.54 0.06
N PHE A 10 -1.97 1.50 -0.50
CA PHE A 10 -3.11 2.16 0.09
C PHE A 10 -3.82 1.21 1.06
N ILE A 11 -3.94 1.62 2.32
CA ILE A 11 -4.62 0.85 3.37
C ILE A 11 -5.94 1.55 3.72
N PRO A 12 -7.10 0.97 3.37
CA PRO A 12 -8.39 1.51 3.80
C PRO A 12 -8.53 1.39 5.31
N THR A 13 -8.77 2.52 5.98
CA THR A 13 -8.90 2.58 7.44
C THR A 13 -9.70 3.80 7.87
N GLN A 14 -10.44 3.66 8.96
CA GLN A 14 -11.12 4.78 9.64
C GLN A 14 -10.29 5.33 10.81
N LYS A 15 -9.15 4.71 11.12
CA LYS A 15 -8.23 5.22 12.14
C LYS A 15 -7.63 6.54 11.66
N GLN A 16 -7.43 7.45 12.61
CA GLN A 16 -6.78 8.73 12.35
C GLN A 16 -5.27 8.53 12.39
N TYR A 17 -4.60 9.02 11.36
CA TYR A 17 -3.15 9.06 11.22
C TYR A 17 -2.74 10.47 10.82
N GLN A 18 -1.48 10.80 11.03
CA GLN A 18 -0.85 12.03 10.57
C GLN A 18 0.17 11.72 9.48
N LEU A 19 0.42 12.72 8.63
CA LEU A 19 1.47 12.62 7.63
C LEU A 19 2.81 12.46 8.34
N GLY A 20 3.55 11.45 7.92
CA GLY A 20 4.84 11.10 8.47
C GLY A 20 4.81 10.12 9.64
N ASP A 21 3.63 9.67 10.08
CA ASP A 21 3.52 8.61 11.08
C ASP A 21 4.23 7.35 10.60
N GLU A 22 5.02 6.76 11.49
CA GLU A 22 5.60 5.44 11.30
C GLU A 22 4.56 4.38 11.67
N VAL A 23 4.35 3.44 10.76
CA VAL A 23 3.36 2.37 10.92
C VAL A 23 4.00 1.02 10.71
N PHE A 24 3.54 0.05 11.48
CA PHE A 24 3.90 -1.36 11.31
C PHE A 24 2.65 -2.13 10.89
N LEU A 25 2.74 -2.83 9.78
CA LEU A 25 1.64 -3.53 9.12
C LEU A 25 1.99 -5.01 8.99
N LEU A 26 0.98 -5.87 9.06
CA LEU A 26 1.08 -7.27 8.67
C LEU A 26 0.33 -7.44 7.36
N LEU A 27 1.07 -7.63 6.27
CA LEU A 27 0.49 -7.83 4.95
C LEU A 27 0.17 -9.32 4.75
N ASN A 28 -1.05 -9.60 4.34
CA ASN A 28 -1.45 -10.90 3.84
C ASN A 28 -1.53 -10.83 2.32
N LEU A 29 -0.77 -11.67 1.62
CA LEU A 29 -0.76 -11.75 0.15
C LEU A 29 -1.42 -13.07 -0.27
N MET A 30 -2.08 -13.09 -1.43
CA MET A 30 -3.00 -14.17 -1.82
C MET A 30 -2.41 -15.58 -1.74
N ASP A 31 -1.16 -15.76 -2.18
CA ASP A 31 -0.49 -17.08 -2.22
C ASP A 31 0.58 -17.25 -1.12
N GLU A 32 0.58 -16.36 -0.12
CA GLU A 32 1.51 -16.43 1.02
C GLU A 32 0.78 -16.92 2.27
N PRO A 33 1.19 -18.06 2.85
CA PRO A 33 0.58 -18.56 4.08
C PRO A 33 0.97 -17.72 5.32
N GLU A 34 2.09 -17.01 5.23
CA GLU A 34 2.64 -16.21 6.33
C GLU A 34 2.40 -14.72 6.10
N GLN A 35 2.03 -14.03 7.18
CA GLN A 35 1.91 -12.57 7.15
C GLN A 35 3.30 -11.94 7.09
N ILE A 36 3.46 -11.01 6.17
CA ILE A 36 4.73 -10.30 5.98
C ILE A 36 4.69 -9.03 6.83
N PRO A 37 5.56 -8.89 7.84
CA PRO A 37 5.70 -7.64 8.58
C PRO A 37 6.31 -6.57 7.68
N VAL A 38 5.71 -5.37 7.69
CA VAL A 38 6.18 -4.22 6.92
C VAL A 38 6.16 -2.98 7.78
N ALA A 39 7.33 -2.37 7.92
CA ALA A 39 7.44 -1.02 8.43
C ALA A 39 7.28 -0.01 7.28
N GLY A 40 6.57 1.07 7.55
CA GLY A 40 6.35 2.10 6.55
C GLY A 40 6.01 3.46 7.16
N LYS A 41 5.90 4.45 6.29
CA LYS A 41 5.58 5.83 6.64
C LYS A 41 4.33 6.30 5.93
N VAL A 42 3.44 6.98 6.65
CA VAL A 42 2.25 7.59 6.05
C VAL A 42 2.66 8.78 5.20
N ILE A 43 2.42 8.72 3.89
CA ILE A 43 2.77 9.76 2.91
C ILE A 43 1.54 10.42 2.29
N TRP A 44 0.36 9.85 2.47
CA TRP A 44 -0.91 10.36 1.97
C TRP A 44 -2.05 9.97 2.89
N ILE A 45 -3.05 10.84 3.05
CA ILE A 45 -4.26 10.56 3.82
C ILE A 45 -5.47 10.86 2.93
N THR A 46 -6.36 9.88 2.79
CA THR A 46 -7.66 10.05 2.13
C THR A 46 -8.74 10.21 3.21
N PRO A 47 -9.31 11.41 3.38
CA PRO A 47 -10.31 11.64 4.40
C PRO A 47 -11.63 10.94 4.08
N LYS A 48 -12.46 10.75 5.12
CA LYS A 48 -13.82 10.23 4.95
C LYS A 48 -14.66 11.20 4.14
N GLY A 49 -15.35 10.69 3.12
CA GLY A 49 -16.16 11.51 2.20
C GLY A 49 -15.36 12.18 1.09
N ALA A 50 -14.13 11.72 0.82
CA ALA A 50 -13.36 12.17 -0.34
C ALA A 50 -14.14 11.99 -1.65
N GLN A 51 -14.03 12.99 -2.52
CA GLN A 51 -14.73 13.04 -3.80
C GLN A 51 -14.42 11.80 -4.66
N GLY A 52 -15.45 11.26 -5.33
CA GLY A 52 -15.31 10.11 -6.23
C GLY A 52 -15.45 8.74 -5.55
N ASN A 53 -16.17 8.65 -4.44
CA ASN A 53 -16.46 7.40 -3.72
C ASN A 53 -15.20 6.60 -3.31
N ARG A 54 -14.10 7.31 -3.06
CA ARG A 54 -12.84 6.69 -2.61
C ARG A 54 -12.98 6.26 -1.15
N ALA A 55 -12.52 5.06 -0.84
CA ALA A 55 -12.44 4.59 0.54
C ALA A 55 -11.55 5.53 1.37
N ALA A 56 -11.98 5.81 2.61
CA ALA A 56 -11.13 6.51 3.57
C ALA A 56 -9.93 5.62 3.93
N GLY A 57 -8.76 6.22 4.07
CA GLY A 57 -7.56 5.46 4.41
C GLY A 57 -6.27 6.24 4.25
N ILE A 58 -5.15 5.51 4.23
CA ILE A 58 -3.81 6.08 4.19
C ILE A 58 -2.98 5.44 3.08
N GLY A 59 -2.15 6.25 2.43
CA GLY A 59 -1.07 5.76 1.58
C GLY A 59 0.19 5.62 2.43
N VAL A 60 0.72 4.39 2.48
CA VAL A 60 1.91 4.03 3.25
C VAL A 60 3.03 3.72 2.27
N GLN A 61 4.14 4.44 2.40
CA GLN A 61 5.40 4.13 1.73
C GLN A 61 6.14 3.06 2.54
N PHE A 62 6.69 2.05 1.88
CA PHE A 62 7.50 1.04 2.56
C PHE A 62 8.86 1.62 2.95
N ASN A 63 9.34 1.25 4.14
CA ASN A 63 10.71 1.57 4.53
C ASN A 63 11.67 0.62 3.81
N GLY A 64 12.80 1.14 3.34
CA GLY A 64 13.76 0.41 2.50
C GLY A 64 14.47 -0.78 3.13
N ASP A 65 14.22 -1.08 4.40
CA ASP A 65 14.92 -2.13 5.13
C ASP A 65 14.40 -3.53 4.80
N ASP A 66 13.18 -3.64 4.25
CA ASP A 66 12.61 -4.94 3.86
C ASP A 66 11.99 -4.90 2.45
N GLU A 67 12.80 -5.30 1.45
CA GLU A 67 12.35 -5.40 0.05
C GLU A 67 11.45 -6.61 -0.22
N THR A 68 11.24 -7.50 0.76
CA THR A 68 10.48 -8.76 0.59
C THR A 68 9.06 -8.48 0.14
N ALA A 69 8.37 -7.54 0.80
CA ALA A 69 7.00 -7.18 0.45
C ALA A 69 6.93 -6.58 -0.96
N ARG A 70 7.83 -5.65 -1.30
CA ARG A 70 7.89 -5.03 -2.63
C ARG A 70 8.12 -6.09 -3.71
N THR A 71 9.12 -6.94 -3.52
CA THR A 71 9.53 -7.96 -4.50
C THR A 71 8.43 -8.97 -4.74
N LYS A 72 7.73 -9.43 -3.70
CA LYS A 72 6.58 -10.33 -3.82
C LYS A 72 5.44 -9.64 -4.57
N ILE A 73 5.07 -8.41 -4.17
CA ILE A 73 4.01 -7.64 -4.86
C ILE A 73 4.37 -7.43 -6.34
N GLU A 74 5.60 -7.02 -6.65
CA GLU A 74 6.10 -6.85 -8.02
C GLU A 74 6.05 -8.18 -8.79
N SER A 75 6.38 -9.31 -8.16
CA SER A 75 6.31 -10.64 -8.79
C SER A 75 4.86 -11.03 -9.13
N TYR A 76 3.91 -10.80 -8.23
CA TYR A 76 2.48 -11.03 -8.50
C TYR A 76 1.94 -10.08 -9.58
N LEU A 77 2.37 -8.82 -9.58
CA LEU A 77 1.93 -7.82 -10.56
C LEU A 77 2.62 -7.97 -11.92
N ALA A 78 3.85 -8.49 -11.98
CA ALA A 78 4.56 -8.77 -13.23
C ALA A 78 3.80 -9.79 -14.10
N GLY A 79 3.10 -10.74 -13.48
CA GLY A 79 2.16 -11.64 -14.17
C GLY A 79 0.84 -10.98 -14.57
N SER A 80 0.50 -9.84 -13.97
CA SER A 80 -0.78 -9.12 -14.15
C SER A 80 -0.66 -7.85 -15.02
N LEU A 81 0.50 -7.58 -15.65
CA LEU A 81 0.69 -6.42 -16.53
C LEU A 81 -0.27 -6.38 -17.74
N SER A 82 -1.00 -7.47 -17.99
CA SER A 82 -2.01 -7.61 -19.05
C SER A 82 -3.46 -7.45 -18.55
N SER A 83 -3.67 -7.15 -17.27
CA SER A 83 -5.01 -7.18 -16.65
C SER A 83 -5.64 -5.79 -16.60
N ASP A 84 -6.75 -5.61 -17.32
CA ASP A 84 -7.62 -4.42 -17.36
C ASP A 84 -8.34 -4.10 -16.02
N ARG A 85 -7.86 -4.62 -14.88
CA ARG A 85 -8.50 -4.37 -13.59
C ARG A 85 -8.16 -2.97 -13.09
N PRO A 86 -9.17 -2.10 -12.85
CA PRO A 86 -8.93 -0.77 -12.31
C PRO A 86 -8.28 -0.89 -10.93
N THR A 87 -7.04 -0.42 -10.80
CA THR A 87 -6.34 -0.30 -9.53
C THR A 87 -6.76 0.99 -8.83
N HIS A 88 -6.78 0.99 -7.50
CA HIS A 88 -7.05 2.21 -6.72
C HIS A 88 -5.90 3.23 -6.81
N THR A 89 -4.79 2.83 -7.41
CA THR A 89 -3.64 3.67 -7.71
C THR A 89 -3.78 4.17 -9.16
N MET A 90 -4.00 5.47 -9.31
CA MET A 90 -3.69 6.23 -10.55
C MET A 90 -2.23 6.63 -10.52
#